data_AF-A0A0K8Q5U7-F1
#
_entry.id   AF-A0A0K8Q5U7-F1
#
_cell.length_a   1.000
_cell.length_b   1.000
_cell.length_c   1.000
_cell.angle_alpha   90.00
_cell.angle_beta   90.00
_cell.angle_gamma   90.00
#
_symmetry.space_group_name_H-M   'P 1'
#
loop_
_entity.id
_entity.type
_entity.pdbx_description
1 polymer ?
#
loop_
_entity_poly.entity_id
_entity_poly.type
_entity_poly.pdbx_seq_one_letter_code
_entity_poly.pdbx_strand_id
1 'polypeptide(L)'
;MFVRNHDELTLDKLSDAEREEVFAAFGPDPDMQMYGRGLRRRLPSMLNGDPARIRMVYSLLFSLPGTPVLFYGEEIGMGEDLGAEGRSAVRSPMQWNDAANGGFSTAPAQDLVAQMVDGYFGPKNINAVAAKRDPESLWNFIATLIQRYRECPELGWGRFELISSRRQECCCTVAPGRDPPW
;
A
#
# COMPACT_ATOMS: atom_id res chain seq x y z
N MET A 1 -4.06 0.13 -12.13
CA MET A 1 -4.58 -0.38 -10.85
C MET A 1 -3.81 0.25 -9.69
N PHE A 2 -4.41 0.28 -8.51
CA PHE A 2 -3.81 0.77 -7.29
C PHE A 2 -4.36 -0.05 -6.11
N VAL A 3 -3.62 -0.08 -5.00
CA VAL A 3 -4.08 -0.71 -3.75
C VAL A 3 -4.66 0.34 -2.82
N ARG A 4 -3.95 1.45 -2.64
CA ARG A 4 -4.42 2.65 -1.95
C ARG A 4 -4.16 3.88 -2.80
N ASN A 5 -4.80 4.98 -2.42
CA ASN A 5 -4.59 6.30 -3.00
C ASN A 5 -4.62 7.35 -1.87
N HIS A 6 -4.55 8.63 -2.26
CA HIS A 6 -4.59 9.77 -1.35
C HIS A 6 -5.97 10.04 -0.71
N ASP A 7 -6.98 9.23 -1.03
CA ASP A 7 -8.33 9.29 -0.48
C ASP A 7 -8.59 8.09 0.45
N GLU A 8 -9.74 8.09 1.12
CA GLU A 8 -10.21 6.90 1.83
C GLU A 8 -10.32 5.69 0.88
N LEU A 9 -10.24 4.49 1.44
CA LEU A 9 -10.66 3.30 0.70
C LEU A 9 -12.18 3.34 0.60
N THR A 10 -12.72 3.81 -0.51
CA THR A 10 -14.16 3.91 -0.74
C THR A 10 -14.77 2.52 -0.89
N LEU A 11 -15.83 2.25 -0.13
CA LEU A 11 -16.58 0.99 -0.14
C LEU A 11 -18.01 1.19 -0.66
N ASP A 12 -18.23 2.24 -1.45
CA ASP A 12 -19.53 2.68 -1.96
C ASP A 12 -20.15 1.73 -2.98
N LYS A 13 -19.32 0.93 -3.66
CA LYS A 13 -19.76 -0.07 -4.64
C LYS A 13 -20.05 -1.44 -4.03
N LEU A 14 -19.80 -1.64 -2.74
CA LEU A 14 -20.06 -2.89 -2.04
C LEU A 14 -21.49 -2.92 -1.50
N SER A 15 -22.04 -4.13 -1.37
CA SER A 15 -23.25 -4.33 -0.57
C SER A 15 -22.98 -4.04 0.91
N ASP A 16 -24.04 -3.82 1.70
CA ASP A 16 -23.89 -3.53 3.12
C ASP A 16 -23.16 -4.66 3.87
N ALA A 17 -23.45 -5.92 3.53
CA ALA A 17 -22.81 -7.10 4.13
C ALA A 17 -21.30 -7.19 3.79
N GLU A 18 -20.93 -6.97 2.53
CA GLU A 18 -19.53 -6.95 2.11
C GLU A 18 -18.77 -5.78 2.77
N ARG A 19 -19.42 -4.62 2.90
CA ARG A 19 -18.82 -3.47 3.57
C ARG A 19 -18.58 -3.73 5.05
N GLU A 20 -19.52 -4.35 5.75
CA GLU A 20 -19.37 -4.76 7.14
C GLU A 20 -18.24 -5.78 7.32
N GLU A 21 -18.10 -6.74 6.41
CA GLU A 21 -16.98 -7.69 6.40
C GLU A 21 -15.63 -6.96 6.27
N VAL A 22 -15.53 -6.00 5.34
CA VAL A 22 -14.31 -5.20 5.13
C VAL A 22 -14.00 -4.34 6.36
N PHE A 23 -15.01 -3.72 6.98
CA PHE A 23 -14.81 -2.95 8.21
C PHE A 23 -14.36 -3.84 9.37
N ALA A 24 -14.98 -5.00 9.56
CA ALA A 24 -14.59 -5.94 10.61
C ALA A 24 -13.14 -6.40 10.46
N ALA A 25 -12.67 -6.61 9.23
CA ALA A 25 -11.32 -7.08 8.95
C ALA A 25 -10.26 -5.96 9.01
N PHE A 26 -10.55 -4.78 8.48
CA PHE A 26 -9.53 -3.76 8.20
C PHE A 26 -9.73 -2.42 8.92
N GLY A 27 -10.86 -2.20 9.60
CA GLY A 27 -11.09 -1.00 10.40
C GLY A 27 -12.23 -1.18 11.38
N PRO A 28 -12.05 -2.06 12.39
CA PRO A 28 -13.11 -2.39 13.34
C PRO A 28 -13.50 -1.19 14.22
N ASP A 29 -12.56 -0.28 14.47
CA ASP A 29 -12.81 0.91 15.26
C ASP A 29 -13.52 2.00 14.44
N PRO A 30 -14.57 2.65 14.97
CA PRO A 30 -15.28 3.72 14.26
C PRO A 30 -14.37 4.86 13.80
N ASP A 31 -13.34 5.17 14.57
CA ASP A 31 -12.36 6.18 14.21
C ASP A 31 -11.52 5.77 12.99
N MET A 32 -11.43 4.50 12.60
CA MET A 32 -10.75 4.10 11.36
C MET A 32 -11.62 4.30 10.12
N GLN A 33 -12.92 4.58 10.32
CA GLN A 33 -13.92 4.67 9.27
C GLN A 33 -14.23 6.13 8.95
N MET A 34 -14.47 6.40 7.67
CA MET A 34 -14.86 7.72 7.17
C MET A 34 -16.34 7.68 6.79
N TYR A 35 -17.17 8.33 7.60
CA TYR A 35 -18.62 8.47 7.38
C TYR A 35 -19.37 7.16 7.09
N GLY A 36 -18.93 6.04 7.66
CA GLY A 36 -19.49 4.70 7.44
C GLY A 36 -19.38 4.18 5.99
N ARG A 37 -18.55 4.82 5.16
CA ARG A 37 -18.47 4.58 3.71
C ARG A 37 -17.07 4.27 3.20
N GLY A 38 -16.03 4.44 4.03
CA GLY A 38 -14.68 4.08 3.66
C GLY A 38 -13.73 3.97 4.83
N LEU A 39 -12.49 3.58 4.55
CA LEU A 39 -11.42 3.46 5.56
C LEU A 39 -10.35 4.53 5.35
N ARG A 40 -9.99 5.25 6.41
CA ARG A 40 -8.92 6.27 6.39
C ARG A 40 -7.55 5.72 6.79
N ARG A 41 -7.30 4.44 6.50
CA ARG A 41 -6.06 3.73 6.83
C ARG A 41 -5.15 3.54 5.61
N ARG A 42 -3.85 3.31 5.86
CA ARG A 42 -2.89 2.83 4.87
C ARG A 42 -2.81 1.30 4.89
N LEU A 43 -2.33 0.70 3.79
CA LEU A 43 -2.26 -0.76 3.66
C LEU A 43 -1.42 -1.44 4.76
N PRO A 44 -0.23 -0.95 5.13
CA PRO A 44 0.62 -1.64 6.12
C PRO A 44 -0.06 -1.79 7.48
N SER A 45 -0.76 -0.77 7.95
CA SER A 45 -1.48 -0.80 9.23
C SER A 45 -2.73 -1.69 9.17
N MET A 46 -3.47 -1.69 8.04
CA MET A 46 -4.61 -2.61 7.82
C MET A 46 -4.18 -4.07 7.95
N LEU A 47 -2.94 -4.39 7.60
CA LEU A 47 -2.36 -5.73 7.67
C LEU A 47 -1.50 -5.95 8.92
N ASN A 48 -1.63 -5.10 9.95
CA ASN A 48 -0.89 -5.16 11.21
C ASN A 48 0.64 -5.18 11.04
N GLY A 49 1.15 -4.60 9.95
CA GLY A 49 2.57 -4.61 9.63
C GLY A 49 3.14 -5.96 9.20
N ASP A 50 2.29 -6.96 8.90
CA ASP A 50 2.73 -8.29 8.45
C ASP A 50 3.43 -8.22 7.08
N PRO A 51 4.77 -8.44 7.02
CA PRO A 51 5.52 -8.28 5.78
C PRO A 51 5.09 -9.27 4.69
N ALA A 52 4.65 -10.47 5.07
CA ALA A 52 4.24 -11.50 4.11
C ALA A 52 2.94 -11.09 3.41
N ARG A 53 1.95 -10.61 4.18
CA ARG A 53 0.68 -10.12 3.63
C ARG A 53 0.87 -8.89 2.74
N ILE A 54 1.71 -7.95 3.18
CA ILE A 54 2.00 -6.73 2.40
C ILE A 54 2.65 -7.09 1.07
N ARG A 55 3.67 -7.97 1.08
CA ARG A 55 4.34 -8.44 -0.15
C ARG A 55 3.39 -9.18 -1.07
N MET A 56 2.48 -9.98 -0.54
CA MET A 56 1.46 -10.67 -1.33
C MET A 56 0.56 -9.67 -2.08
N VAL A 57 0.09 -8.63 -1.40
CA VAL A 57 -0.77 -7.60 -2.02
C VAL A 57 -0.03 -6.87 -3.15
N TYR A 58 1.23 -6.48 -2.95
CA TYR A 58 2.00 -5.85 -4.04
C TYR A 58 2.37 -6.84 -5.15
N SER A 59 2.61 -8.12 -4.84
CA SER A 59 2.80 -9.14 -5.88
C SER A 59 1.59 -9.23 -6.80
N LEU A 60 0.38 -9.22 -6.22
CA LEU A 60 -0.87 -9.19 -6.99
C LEU A 60 -1.01 -7.91 -7.81
N LEU A 61 -0.71 -6.74 -7.23
CA LEU A 61 -0.76 -5.46 -7.95
C LEU A 61 0.12 -5.46 -9.21
N PHE A 62 1.32 -6.05 -9.14
CA PHE A 62 2.26 -6.12 -10.26
C PHE A 62 2.03 -7.31 -11.20
N SER A 63 1.23 -8.30 -10.82
CA SER A 63 0.90 -9.46 -11.68
C SER A 63 -0.43 -9.33 -12.42
N LEU A 64 -1.32 -8.46 -11.95
CA LEU A 64 -2.61 -8.23 -12.59
C LEU A 64 -2.47 -7.27 -13.79
N PRO A 65 -3.33 -7.38 -14.82
CA PRO A 65 -3.21 -6.58 -16.04
C PRO A 65 -3.43 -5.09 -15.83
N GLY A 66 -2.56 -4.31 -16.45
CA GLY A 66 -2.66 -2.84 -16.49
C GLY A 66 -1.58 -2.17 -15.68
N THR A 67 -1.58 -0.83 -15.67
CA THR A 67 -0.47 -0.06 -15.10
C THR A 67 -0.57 0.01 -13.57
N PRO A 68 0.38 -0.55 -12.80
CA PRO A 68 0.40 -0.41 -11.35
C PRO A 68 0.74 1.04 -10.97
N VAL A 69 0.03 1.58 -9.99
CA VAL A 69 0.27 2.91 -9.41
C VAL A 69 0.51 2.73 -7.92
N LEU A 70 1.63 3.28 -7.44
CA LEU A 70 2.00 3.30 -6.03
C LEU A 70 1.72 4.68 -5.45
N PHE A 71 1.18 4.70 -4.23
CA PHE A 71 1.06 5.92 -3.44
C PHE A 71 2.31 6.12 -2.58
N TYR A 72 2.74 7.38 -2.39
CA TYR A 72 4.01 7.65 -1.72
C TYR A 72 4.07 7.04 -0.31
N GLY A 73 5.22 6.47 0.02
CA GLY A 73 5.44 5.84 1.32
C GLY A 73 4.93 4.40 1.41
N GLU A 74 4.15 3.91 0.43
CA GLU A 74 3.81 2.49 0.33
C GLU A 74 5.07 1.63 0.17
N GLU A 75 6.06 2.15 -0.55
CA GLU A 75 7.32 1.45 -0.83
C GLU A 75 8.19 1.20 0.40
N ILE A 76 8.02 2.01 1.45
CA ILE A 76 8.68 1.82 2.75
C ILE A 76 7.75 1.28 3.82
N GLY A 77 6.45 1.15 3.54
CA GLY A 77 5.47 0.66 4.49
C GLY A 77 4.98 1.70 5.51
N MET A 78 4.82 2.96 5.09
CA MET A 78 4.28 4.02 5.95
C MET A 78 2.85 3.71 6.43
N GLY A 79 2.59 4.04 7.69
CA GLY A 79 1.25 4.04 8.29
C GLY A 79 0.53 5.39 8.15
N GLU A 80 -0.72 5.42 8.61
CA GLU A 80 -1.53 6.64 8.77
C GLU A 80 -1.33 7.30 10.14
N ASP A 81 -1.69 8.58 10.23
CA ASP A 81 -1.91 9.29 11.50
C ASP A 81 -3.43 9.42 11.74
N LEU A 82 -3.99 8.55 12.60
CA LEU A 82 -5.42 8.59 12.92
C LEU A 82 -5.83 9.81 13.77
N GLY A 83 -4.88 10.58 14.31
CA GLY A 83 -5.16 11.85 14.98
C GLY A 83 -5.57 12.97 14.02
N ALA A 84 -5.18 12.87 12.74
CA ALA A 84 -5.51 13.87 11.73
C ALA A 84 -6.95 13.74 11.22
N GLU A 85 -7.61 14.88 11.00
CA GLU A 85 -9.01 14.90 10.57
C GLU A 85 -9.22 14.40 9.13
N GLY A 86 -10.27 13.60 8.95
CA GLY A 86 -10.72 13.12 7.64
C GLY A 86 -9.62 12.42 6.83
N ARG A 87 -9.39 12.92 5.61
CA ARG A 87 -8.44 12.34 4.65
C ARG A 87 -6.99 12.70 4.93
N SER A 88 -6.73 13.63 5.86
CA SER A 88 -5.37 14.01 6.22
C SER A 88 -4.62 12.88 6.91
N ALA A 89 -5.33 11.90 7.48
CA ALA A 89 -4.74 10.74 8.15
C ALA A 89 -3.75 9.95 7.26
N VAL A 90 -4.06 9.79 5.98
CA VAL A 90 -3.18 9.08 5.03
C VAL A 90 -2.20 10.02 4.33
N ARG A 91 -2.16 11.31 4.67
CA ARG A 91 -1.35 12.34 4.00
C ARG A 91 -0.21 12.87 4.89
N SER A 92 0.25 12.06 5.83
CA SER A 92 1.40 12.38 6.68
C SER A 92 2.68 12.60 5.85
N PRO A 93 3.63 13.44 6.29
CA PRO A 93 4.83 13.72 5.52
C PRO A 93 5.70 12.47 5.29
N MET A 94 6.42 12.44 4.17
CA MET A 94 7.30 11.32 3.82
C MET A 94 8.42 11.12 4.85
N GLN A 95 8.67 9.86 5.22
CA GLN A 95 9.67 9.48 6.22
C GLN A 95 11.02 9.16 5.54
N TRP A 96 11.88 10.17 5.38
CA TRP A 96 13.17 10.04 4.69
C TRP A 96 14.24 9.36 5.54
N ASN A 97 14.36 9.77 6.81
CA ASN A 97 15.35 9.24 7.75
C ASN A 97 14.82 9.29 9.20
N ASP A 98 15.67 8.97 10.17
CA ASP A 98 15.36 8.92 11.60
C ASP A 98 15.59 10.25 12.34
N ALA A 99 15.94 11.33 11.62
CA ALA A 99 16.13 12.65 12.19
C ALA A 99 14.78 13.32 12.55
N ALA A 100 14.86 14.54 13.09
CA ALA A 100 13.69 15.35 13.38
C ALA A 100 12.76 15.45 12.16
N ASN A 101 11.45 15.35 12.41
CA ASN A 101 10.39 15.32 11.39
C ASN A 101 10.61 14.26 10.29
N GLY A 102 11.26 13.14 10.61
CA GLY A 102 11.60 12.09 9.65
C GLY A 102 12.49 12.55 8.50
N GLY A 103 13.24 13.64 8.68
CA GLY A 103 14.04 14.27 7.62
C GLY A 103 13.22 15.00 6.56
N PHE A 104 11.91 15.17 6.75
CA PHE A 104 11.05 15.92 5.82
C PHE A 104 11.33 17.42 5.84
N SER A 105 11.53 17.99 7.03
CA SER A 105 11.77 19.42 7.22
C SER A 105 12.57 19.67 8.49
N THR A 106 13.34 20.76 8.52
CA THR A 106 14.05 21.24 9.73
C THR A 106 13.23 22.24 10.55
N ALA A 107 12.02 22.57 10.12
CA ALA A 107 11.12 23.47 10.85
C ALA A 107 10.68 22.86 12.20
N PRO A 108 10.25 23.68 13.18
CA PRO A 108 9.57 23.18 14.36
C PRO A 108 8.39 22.27 14.00
N ALA A 109 8.17 21.18 14.74
CA ALA A 109 7.16 20.17 14.41
C ALA A 109 5.72 20.74 14.33
N GLN A 110 5.44 21.78 15.13
CA GLN A 110 4.16 22.50 15.13
C GLN A 110 3.90 23.31 13.85
N ASP A 111 4.94 23.62 13.08
CA ASP A 111 4.86 24.40 11.84
C ASP A 111 4.73 23.48 10.61
N LEU A 112 4.68 22.16 10.81
CA LEU A 112 4.46 21.22 9.72
C LEU A 112 3.01 21.27 9.23
N VAL A 113 2.84 21.08 7.93
CA VAL A 113 1.53 21.01 7.26
C VAL A 113 0.69 19.80 7.73
N ALA A 114 1.34 18.77 8.26
CA ALA A 114 0.74 17.58 8.84
C ALA A 114 1.72 16.97 9.85
N GLN A 115 1.19 16.31 10.87
CA GLN A 115 2.01 15.63 11.87
C GLN A 115 2.70 14.39 11.28
N MET A 116 3.85 14.04 11.85
CA MET A 116 4.52 12.78 11.54
C MET A 116 3.76 11.63 12.18
N VAL A 117 3.80 10.45 11.55
CA VAL A 117 3.27 9.22 12.15
C VAL A 117 4.10 8.87 13.38
N ASP A 118 3.44 8.38 14.42
CA ASP A 118 4.05 7.96 15.68
C ASP A 118 4.07 6.43 15.83
N GLY A 119 4.51 5.96 17.01
CA GLY A 119 4.51 4.54 17.34
C GLY A 119 5.35 3.66 16.40
N TYR A 120 4.83 2.46 16.11
CA TYR A 120 5.53 1.47 15.29
C TYR A 120 5.81 1.94 13.87
N PHE A 121 4.87 2.69 13.27
CA PHE A 121 4.99 3.17 11.88
C PHE A 121 5.75 4.49 11.73
N GLY A 122 6.21 5.08 12.83
CA GLY A 122 6.92 6.35 12.81
C GLY A 122 8.34 6.29 12.18
N PRO A 123 8.94 7.46 11.90
CA PRO A 123 10.17 7.58 11.11
C PRO A 123 11.40 6.90 11.72
N LYS A 124 11.41 6.67 13.04
CA LYS A 124 12.49 5.94 13.71
C LYS A 124 12.58 4.47 13.29
N ASN A 125 11.44 3.86 12.95
CA ASN A 125 11.36 2.45 12.56
C ASN A 125 11.23 2.32 11.03
N ILE A 126 10.45 3.21 10.42
CA ILE A 126 10.12 3.17 9.00
C ILE A 126 10.69 4.41 8.31
N ASN A 127 11.78 4.28 7.55
CA ASN A 127 12.29 5.40 6.76
C ASN A 127 13.05 4.94 5.50
N ALA A 128 13.13 5.83 4.51
CA ALA A 128 13.74 5.54 3.22
C ALA A 128 15.23 5.20 3.30
N VAL A 129 16.00 5.89 4.15
CA VAL A 129 17.44 5.62 4.31
C VAL A 129 17.69 4.20 4.84
N ALA A 130 16.96 3.78 5.88
CA ALA A 130 17.06 2.44 6.44
C ALA A 130 16.57 1.39 5.43
N ALA A 131 15.38 1.60 4.84
CA ALA A 131 14.80 0.67 3.88
C ALA A 131 15.70 0.45 2.66
N LYS A 132 16.31 1.51 2.13
CA LYS A 132 17.20 1.39 0.97
C LYS A 132 18.46 0.56 1.27
N ARG A 133 18.95 0.58 2.51
CA ARG A 133 20.15 -0.16 2.94
C ARG A 133 19.87 -1.63 3.23
N ASP A 134 18.66 -1.95 3.67
CA ASP A 134 18.25 -3.31 4.00
C ASP A 134 17.83 -4.08 2.73
N PRO A 135 18.58 -5.11 2.29
CA PRO A 135 18.22 -5.90 1.11
C PRO A 135 16.86 -6.60 1.23
N GLU A 136 16.43 -6.92 2.45
CA GLU A 136 15.16 -7.57 2.74
C GLU A 136 14.03 -6.57 3.00
N SER A 137 14.22 -5.29 2.68
CA SER A 137 13.18 -4.28 2.87
C SER A 137 12.05 -4.37 1.84
N LEU A 138 10.90 -3.79 2.19
CA LEU A 138 9.80 -3.60 1.26
C LEU A 138 10.21 -2.72 0.06
N TRP A 139 11.13 -1.77 0.27
CA TRP A 139 11.67 -0.91 -0.79
C TRP A 139 12.36 -1.74 -1.87
N ASN A 140 13.29 -2.61 -1.47
CA ASN A 140 14.05 -3.44 -2.42
C ASN A 140 13.17 -4.50 -3.07
N PHE A 141 12.18 -5.02 -2.34
CA PHE A 141 11.16 -5.90 -2.90
C PHE A 141 10.34 -5.21 -4.01
N ILE A 142 9.81 -4.01 -3.76
CA ILE A 142 9.03 -3.26 -4.76
C ILE A 142 9.91 -2.85 -5.93
N ALA A 143 11.15 -2.43 -5.69
CA ALA A 143 12.10 -2.15 -6.76
C ALA A 143 12.31 -3.37 -7.68
N THR A 144 12.40 -4.57 -7.09
CA THR A 144 12.50 -5.83 -7.84
C THR A 144 11.23 -6.09 -8.66
N LEU A 145 10.04 -5.88 -8.08
CA LEU A 145 8.78 -6.02 -8.83
C LEU A 145 8.68 -5.03 -10.00
N ILE A 146 9.08 -3.78 -9.80
CA ILE A 146 9.11 -2.76 -10.87
C ILE A 146 10.05 -3.18 -11.99
N GLN A 147 11.24 -3.69 -11.64
CA GLN A 147 12.19 -4.19 -12.64
C GLN A 147 11.59 -5.34 -13.45
N ARG A 148 11.01 -6.34 -12.78
CA ARG A 148 10.38 -7.50 -13.44
C ARG A 148 9.20 -7.11 -14.31
N TYR A 149 8.36 -6.20 -13.85
CA TYR A 149 7.24 -5.68 -14.63
C TYR A 149 7.69 -4.99 -15.93
N ARG A 150 8.86 -4.33 -15.92
CA ARG A 150 9.44 -3.70 -17.11
C ARG A 150 10.10 -4.71 -18.06
N GLU A 151 10.61 -5.82 -17.52
CA GLU A 151 11.24 -6.90 -18.29
C GLU A 151 10.22 -7.86 -18.91
N CYS A 152 8.98 -7.90 -18.39
CA CYS A 152 7.92 -8.80 -18.85
C CYS A 152 6.69 -8.02 -19.36
N PRO A 153 6.66 -7.59 -20.64
CA PRO A 153 5.54 -6.88 -21.24
C PRO A 153 4.19 -7.60 -21.11
N GLU A 154 4.20 -8.93 -21.00
CA GLU A 154 3.02 -9.77 -20.81
C GLU A 154 2.24 -9.42 -19.55
N LEU A 155 2.91 -8.95 -18.49
CA LEU A 155 2.23 -8.52 -17.26
C LEU A 155 1.38 -7.26 -17.48
N GLY A 156 1.81 -6.37 -18.38
CA GLY A 156 1.08 -5.14 -18.67
C GLY A 156 0.07 -5.27 -19.81
N TRP A 157 0.40 -6.05 -20.84
CA TRP A 157 -0.33 -6.09 -22.13
C TRP A 157 -0.84 -7.48 -22.51
N GLY A 158 -0.48 -8.52 -21.76
CA GLY A 158 -0.88 -9.89 -22.01
C GLY A 158 -2.36 -10.13 -21.72
N ARG A 159 -2.85 -11.27 -22.20
CA ARG A 159 -4.19 -11.75 -21.82
C ARG A 159 -4.17 -12.23 -20.38
N PHE A 160 -5.29 -12.12 -19.70
CA PHE A 160 -5.43 -12.57 -18.32
C PHE A 160 -6.40 -13.72 -18.24
N GLU A 161 -5.94 -14.83 -17.67
CA GLU A 161 -6.76 -16.01 -17.43
C GLU A 161 -6.61 -16.47 -15.99
N LEU A 162 -7.76 -16.71 -15.34
CA LEU A 162 -7.83 -17.33 -14.02
C LEU A 162 -7.78 -18.84 -14.18
N ILE A 163 -6.81 -19.49 -13.53
CA ILE A 163 -6.71 -20.95 -13.51
C ILE A 163 -7.46 -21.47 -12.29
N SER A 164 -8.34 -22.45 -12.49
CA SER A 164 -9.01 -23.13 -11.39
C SER A 164 -8.00 -23.95 -10.58
N SER A 165 -7.91 -23.63 -9.29
CA SER A 165 -7.16 -24.41 -8.31
C SER A 165 -8.10 -25.31 -7.52
N ARG A 166 -7.64 -26.51 -7.15
CA ARG A 166 -8.37 -27.40 -6.22
C ARG A 166 -8.38 -26.85 -4.79
N ARG A 167 -7.51 -25.88 -4.48
CA ARG A 167 -7.47 -25.18 -3.18
C ARG A 167 -8.06 -23.78 -3.36
N GLN A 168 -9.08 -23.46 -2.58
CA GLN A 168 -9.73 -22.14 -2.59
C GLN A 168 -8.81 -21.00 -2.12
N GLU A 169 -7.72 -21.34 -1.42
CA GLU A 169 -6.72 -20.39 -0.91
C GLU A 169 -5.65 -19.97 -1.95
N CYS A 170 -5.64 -20.61 -3.13
CA CYS A 170 -4.65 -20.33 -4.16
C CYS A 170 -5.30 -19.63 -5.37
N CYS A 171 -4.91 -18.37 -5.60
CA CYS A 171 -5.22 -17.65 -6.83
C CYS A 171 -4.08 -17.87 -7.84
N CYS A 172 -4.40 -18.41 -9.02
CA CYS A 172 -3.45 -18.68 -10.08
C CYS A 172 -3.84 -17.88 -11.32
N THR A 173 -2.90 -17.10 -11.86
CA THR A 173 -3.10 -16.26 -13.04
C THR A 173 -2.02 -16.56 -14.07
N VAL A 174 -2.37 -16.49 -15.35
CA VAL A 174 -1.41 -16.59 -16.46
C VAL A 174 -1.55 -15.36 -17.36
N ALA A 175 -0.39 -14.82 -17.73
CA ALA A 175 -0.23 -13.84 -18.78
C ALA A 175 0.47 -14.52 -19.97
N PRO A 176 -0.27 -15.15 -20.92
CA PRO A 176 0.34 -15.80 -22.06
C PRO A 176 0.94 -14.71 -22.96
N GLY A 177 2.24 -14.81 -23.22
CA GLY A 177 2.91 -13.93 -24.16
C GLY A 177 2.30 -14.05 -25.54
N ARG A 178 2.01 -12.91 -26.16
CA ARG A 178 1.99 -12.82 -27.62
C ARG A 178 3.37 -12.37 -28.04
N ASP A 179 3.87 -12.92 -29.14
CA ASP A 179 5.04 -12.36 -29.81
C ASP A 179 4.85 -10.83 -29.94
N PRO A 180 5.84 -10.02 -29.58
CA PRO A 180 5.75 -8.58 -29.74
C PRO A 180 5.44 -8.26 -31.21
N PRO A 181 4.56 -7.28 -31.49
CA PRO A 181 4.17 -6.91 -32.85
C PRO A 181 5.25 -6.12 -33.61
N TRP A 182 6.51 -6.18 -33.18
CA TRP A 182 7.65 -5.48 -33.78
C TRP A 182 8.81 -6.44 -34.04
#